data_AF-A0AAD6GKZ4-F1
#
_entry.id   AF-A0AAD6GKZ4-F1
#
_cell.length_a   1.000
_cell.length_b   1.000
_cell.length_c   1.000
_cell.angle_alpha   90.00
_cell.angle_beta   90.00
_cell.angle_gamma   90.00
#
_symmetry.space_group_name_H-M   'P 1'
#
loop_
_entity.id
_entity.type
_entity.pdbx_description
1 polymer ?
#
loop_
_entity_poly.entity_id
_entity_poly.type
_entity_poly.pdbx_seq_one_letter_code
_entity_poly.pdbx_strand_id
1 'polypeptide(L)'
;MKFRSKSLPNLRFWNRGQGHRDYAEKITFTFVKAVYLENEIWVEYWRNSEKRTCSWTEYEGIGEAATAAVVAAQWSCQDLQILAWMVQQGTINCVNAKKGLDQLSSQAYESRFRLSLPPGRDAAERSRFD
;
A
#
# COMPACT_ATOMS: atom_id res chain seq x y z
N MET A 1 52.26 59.21 -0.13
CA MET A 1 53.40 58.59 0.59
C MET A 1 52.88 57.69 1.70
N LYS A 2 53.53 56.53 1.87
CA LYS A 2 53.53 55.61 3.03
C LYS A 2 52.29 54.72 3.31
N PHE A 3 52.49 53.45 2.96
CA PHE A 3 51.88 52.23 3.50
C PHE A 3 51.82 52.22 5.03
N ARG A 4 50.80 51.55 5.60
CA ARG A 4 50.99 50.62 6.74
C ARG A 4 49.97 49.48 6.72
N SER A 5 50.53 48.29 6.68
CA SER A 5 49.92 46.98 6.91
C SER A 5 49.21 46.89 8.26
N LYS A 6 48.11 46.12 8.36
CA LYS A 6 47.78 45.26 9.52
C LYS A 6 46.54 44.37 9.28
N SER A 7 46.80 43.06 9.30
CA SER A 7 45.99 41.99 9.92
C SER A 7 44.73 41.47 9.22
N LEU A 8 44.86 40.23 8.69
CA LEU A 8 43.76 39.28 8.49
C LEU A 8 43.09 38.93 9.83
N PRO A 9 41.80 38.56 9.80
CA PRO A 9 41.44 37.29 10.41
C PRO A 9 40.80 36.34 9.39
N ASN A 10 41.44 35.18 9.35
CA ASN A 10 40.95 33.89 8.94
C ASN A 10 39.50 33.66 9.41
N LEU A 11 38.52 33.65 8.51
CA LEU A 11 37.31 32.85 8.69
C LEU A 11 36.85 32.35 7.32
N ARG A 12 37.39 31.19 6.96
CA ARG A 12 36.83 30.30 5.96
C ARG A 12 35.45 29.85 6.44
N PHE A 13 34.41 30.64 6.19
CA PHE A 13 33.05 30.11 6.19
C PHE A 13 32.87 29.28 4.93
N TRP A 14 33.23 28.00 5.02
CA TRP A 14 32.54 26.98 4.24
C TRP A 14 31.14 26.86 4.84
N ASN A 15 30.22 27.75 4.45
CA ASN A 15 28.81 27.44 4.53
C ASN A 15 28.56 26.37 3.46
N ARG A 16 28.83 25.12 3.83
CA ARG A 16 28.35 23.94 3.14
C ARG A 16 26.84 24.03 3.27
N GLY A 17 26.19 24.60 2.26
CA GLY A 17 24.75 24.68 2.18
C GLY A 17 24.20 23.31 2.52
N GLN A 18 23.55 23.22 3.68
CA GLN A 18 22.65 22.13 3.98
C GLN A 18 21.57 22.20 2.91
N GLY A 19 21.78 21.47 1.83
CA GLY A 19 20.70 20.99 0.99
C GLY A 19 19.92 19.98 1.82
N HIS A 20 19.21 20.46 2.84
CA HIS A 20 18.05 19.76 3.35
C HIS A 20 17.03 19.92 2.23
N ARG A 21 17.15 19.06 1.21
CA ARG A 21 16.04 18.78 0.33
C ARG A 21 14.96 18.29 1.28
N ASP A 22 13.95 19.12 1.51
CA ASP A 22 12.64 18.67 1.94
C ASP A 22 12.14 17.68 0.88
N TYR A 23 12.66 16.45 0.93
CA TYR A 23 11.96 15.32 0.36
C TYR A 23 10.71 15.22 1.22
N ALA A 24 9.63 15.88 0.77
CA ALA A 24 8.30 15.58 1.28
C ALA A 24 8.20 14.06 1.29
N GLU A 25 8.20 13.48 2.48
CA GLU A 25 8.29 12.04 2.65
C GLU A 25 7.11 11.46 1.90
N LYS A 26 7.38 10.79 0.76
CA LYS A 26 6.33 10.28 -0.10
C LYS A 26 5.62 9.18 0.68
N ILE A 27 4.45 9.51 1.21
CA ILE A 27 3.65 8.57 1.99
C ILE A 27 3.33 7.38 1.08
N THR A 28 3.79 6.20 1.50
CA THR A 28 3.60 4.96 0.77
C THR A 28 2.61 4.10 1.53
N PHE A 29 1.62 3.54 0.85
CA PHE A 29 0.64 2.64 1.42
C PHE A 29 0.83 1.24 0.83
N THR A 30 0.83 0.24 1.71
CA THR A 30 0.83 -1.17 1.31
C THR A 30 -0.32 -1.88 2.00
N PHE A 31 -1.33 -2.27 1.23
CA PHE A 31 -2.45 -3.06 1.74
C PHE A 31 -1.98 -4.50 2.06
N VAL A 32 -2.34 -5.00 3.25
CA VAL A 32 -1.99 -6.36 3.67
C VAL A 32 -3.18 -7.29 3.53
N LYS A 33 -4.27 -7.01 4.24
CA LYS A 33 -5.50 -7.81 4.25
C LYS A 33 -6.67 -7.01 4.83
N ALA A 34 -7.88 -7.52 4.60
CA ALA A 34 -9.09 -7.09 5.30
C ALA A 34 -9.67 -8.24 6.14
N VAL A 35 -10.24 -7.93 7.30
CA VAL A 35 -10.81 -8.89 8.25
C VAL A 35 -12.15 -8.38 8.79
N TYR A 36 -13.06 -9.30 9.11
CA TYR A 36 -14.29 -8.95 9.82
C TYR A 36 -14.04 -8.94 11.33
N LEU A 37 -14.30 -7.80 11.98
CA LEU A 37 -14.14 -7.61 13.42
C LEU A 37 -15.17 -6.60 13.93
N GLU A 38 -15.77 -6.86 15.09
CA GLU A 38 -16.71 -5.94 15.76
C GLU A 38 -17.87 -5.43 14.88
N ASN A 39 -18.39 -6.29 14.00
CA ASN A 39 -19.43 -5.95 13.03
C ASN A 39 -19.02 -4.86 12.03
N GLU A 40 -17.73 -4.79 11.72
CA GLU A 40 -17.19 -3.94 10.67
C GLU A 40 -16.07 -4.68 9.91
N ILE A 41 -15.74 -4.19 8.71
CA ILE A 41 -14.56 -4.64 7.97
C ILE A 41 -13.38 -3.76 8.38
N TRP A 42 -12.35 -4.40 8.91
CA TRP A 42 -11.10 -3.77 9.30
C TRP A 42 -10.00 -4.08 8.29
N VAL A 43 -9.15 -3.10 8.01
CA VAL A 43 -8.04 -3.18 7.08
C VAL A 43 -6.73 -3.14 7.84
N GLU A 44 -5.86 -4.11 7.60
CA GLU A 44 -4.45 -4.04 8.00
C GLU A 44 -3.61 -3.54 6.82
N TYR A 45 -2.80 -2.53 7.05
CA TYR A 45 -1.93 -1.93 6.02
C TYR A 45 -0.64 -1.37 6.63
N TRP A 46 0.35 -1.12 5.78
CA TRP A 46 1.53 -0.34 6.14
C TRP A 46 1.40 1.08 5.59
N ARG A 47 1.72 2.05 6.42
CA ARG A 47 1.98 3.45 6.02
C ARG A 47 3.45 3.72 6.26
N ASN A 48 4.21 3.89 5.18
CA ASN A 48 5.68 3.89 5.23
C ASN A 48 6.17 2.60 5.91
N SER A 49 6.88 2.72 7.04
CA SER A 49 7.37 1.59 7.84
C SER A 49 6.50 1.25 9.05
N GLU A 50 5.33 1.88 9.20
CA GLU A 50 4.44 1.67 10.35
C GLU A 50 3.25 0.80 9.94
N LYS A 51 3.02 -0.29 10.69
CA LYS A 51 1.84 -1.12 10.53
C LYS A 51 0.65 -0.45 11.24
N ARG A 52 -0.44 -0.25 10.52
CA ARG A 52 -1.68 0.35 11.02
C ARG A 52 -2.88 -0.55 10.72
N THR A 53 -3.92 -0.35 11.52
CA THR A 53 -5.22 -0.99 11.33
C THR A 53 -6.30 0.04 11.55
N CYS A 54 -7.30 0.09 10.67
CA CYS A 54 -8.49 0.93 10.82
C CYS A 54 -9.69 0.29 10.13
N SER A 55 -10.89 0.84 10.32
CA SER A 55 -12.07 0.41 9.57
C SER A 55 -11.89 0.66 8.07
N TRP A 56 -12.65 -0.06 7.24
CA TRP A 56 -12.71 0.18 5.80
C TRP A 56 -13.15 1.61 5.48
N THR A 57 -14.14 2.12 6.21
CA THR A 57 -14.65 3.49 6.07
C THR A 57 -13.56 4.54 6.31
N GLU A 58 -12.76 4.37 7.37
CA GLU A 58 -11.61 5.25 7.64
C GLU A 58 -10.51 5.08 6.60
N TYR A 59 -10.26 3.86 6.15
CA TYR A 59 -9.23 3.55 5.16
C TYR A 59 -9.52 4.19 3.81
N GLU A 60 -10.77 4.10 3.34
CA GLU A 60 -11.26 4.77 2.12
C GLU A 60 -11.10 6.29 2.22
N GLY A 61 -11.39 6.85 3.41
CA GLY A 61 -11.24 8.28 3.69
C GLY A 61 -9.80 8.82 3.64
N ILE A 62 -8.78 7.96 3.64
CA ILE A 62 -7.37 8.37 3.45
C ILE A 62 -7.14 8.92 2.03
N GLY A 63 -7.93 8.44 1.05
CA GLY A 63 -7.92 8.92 -0.32
C GLY A 63 -7.24 7.97 -1.31
N GLU A 64 -7.02 8.48 -2.53
CA GLU A 64 -6.65 7.69 -3.71
C GLU A 64 -5.37 6.86 -3.55
N ALA A 65 -4.39 7.34 -2.78
CA ALA A 65 -3.14 6.60 -2.57
C ALA A 65 -3.36 5.30 -1.77
N ALA A 66 -4.32 5.30 -0.83
CA ALA A 66 -4.67 4.11 -0.06
C ALA A 66 -5.50 3.14 -0.90
N THR A 67 -6.48 3.63 -1.65
CA THR A 67 -7.28 2.77 -2.54
C THR A 67 -6.44 2.17 -3.67
N ALA A 68 -5.46 2.91 -4.20
CA ALA A 68 -4.50 2.38 -5.16
C ALA A 68 -3.67 1.21 -4.58
N ALA A 69 -3.39 1.21 -3.27
CA ALA A 69 -2.68 0.11 -2.62
C ALA A 69 -3.52 -1.18 -2.54
N VAL A 70 -4.85 -1.06 -2.41
CA VAL A 70 -5.80 -2.20 -2.47
C VAL A 70 -5.80 -2.82 -3.86
N VAL A 71 -5.88 -2.00 -4.90
CA VAL A 71 -5.82 -2.45 -6.29
C VAL A 71 -4.44 -3.04 -6.62
N ALA A 72 -3.35 -2.43 -6.16
CA ALA A 72 -2.00 -2.98 -6.29
C ALA A 72 -1.88 -4.34 -5.60
N ALA A 73 -2.55 -4.51 -4.46
CA ALA A 73 -2.69 -5.79 -3.77
C ALA A 73 -3.57 -6.80 -4.52
N GLN A 74 -4.16 -6.45 -5.67
CA GLN A 74 -5.09 -7.26 -6.47
C GLN A 74 -6.43 -7.53 -5.77
N TRP A 75 -6.82 -6.65 -4.84
CA TRP A 75 -8.14 -6.67 -4.23
C TRP A 75 -9.07 -5.68 -4.94
N SER A 76 -10.37 -5.96 -4.93
CA SER A 76 -11.40 -5.09 -5.48
C SER A 76 -11.91 -4.14 -4.40
N CYS A 77 -11.67 -2.84 -4.57
CA CYS A 77 -12.25 -1.82 -3.68
C CYS A 77 -13.77 -1.86 -3.69
N GLN A 78 -14.37 -2.14 -4.85
CA GLN A 78 -15.82 -2.21 -4.99
C GLN A 78 -16.42 -3.37 -4.19
N ASP A 79 -15.80 -4.55 -4.25
CA ASP A 79 -16.28 -5.71 -3.49
C ASP A 79 -16.11 -5.51 -1.99
N LEU A 80 -15.01 -4.87 -1.56
CA LEU A 80 -14.82 -4.47 -0.17
C LEU A 80 -15.89 -3.47 0.29
N GLN A 81 -16.23 -2.49 -0.55
CA GLN A 81 -17.31 -1.54 -0.26
C GLN A 81 -18.67 -2.22 -0.15
N ILE A 82 -18.97 -3.16 -1.06
CA ILE A 82 -20.22 -3.93 -1.02
C ILE A 82 -20.30 -4.74 0.26
N LEU A 83 -19.24 -5.45 0.63
CA LEU A 83 -19.20 -6.22 1.87
C LEU A 83 -19.34 -5.32 3.09
N ALA A 84 -18.65 -4.17 3.13
CA ALA A 84 -18.73 -3.22 4.23
C ALA A 84 -20.16 -2.68 4.39
N TRP A 85 -20.80 -2.32 3.28
CA TRP A 85 -22.19 -1.88 3.27
C TRP A 85 -23.15 -2.98 3.74
N MET A 86 -23.01 -4.21 3.25
CA MET A 86 -23.85 -5.34 3.68
C MET A 86 -23.70 -5.65 5.17
N VAL A 87 -22.49 -5.50 5.73
CA VAL A 87 -22.22 -5.65 7.15
C VAL A 87 -22.89 -4.52 7.96
N GLN A 88 -22.73 -3.26 7.53
CA GLN A 88 -23.34 -2.10 8.19
C GLN A 88 -24.86 -2.15 8.19
N GLN A 89 -25.48 -2.66 7.12
CA GLN A 89 -26.92 -2.85 7.03
C GLN A 89 -27.43 -4.08 7.81
N GLY A 90 -26.52 -4.90 8.37
CA GLY A 90 -26.87 -6.17 9.02
C GLY A 90 -27.41 -7.22 8.06
N THR A 91 -27.27 -7.01 6.75
CA THR A 91 -27.78 -7.90 5.69
C THR A 91 -27.03 -9.22 5.65
N ILE A 92 -25.74 -9.21 6.00
CA ILE A 92 -24.92 -10.43 6.10
C ILE A 92 -24.36 -10.57 7.52
N ASN A 93 -24.34 -11.82 7.99
CA ASN A 93 -23.73 -12.15 9.26
C ASN A 93 -22.21 -12.31 9.15
N CYS A 94 -21.55 -12.47 10.30
CA CYS A 94 -20.10 -12.64 10.38
C CYS A 94 -19.55 -13.81 9.52
N VAL A 95 -20.31 -14.89 9.36
CA VAL A 95 -19.88 -16.07 8.60
C VAL A 95 -19.84 -15.75 7.10
N ASN A 96 -20.88 -15.09 6.59
CA ASN A 96 -20.94 -14.68 5.17
C ASN A 96 -19.91 -13.59 4.86
N ALA A 97 -19.72 -12.62 5.77
CA ALA A 97 -18.72 -11.58 5.60
C ALA A 97 -17.30 -12.16 5.55
N LYS A 98 -16.96 -13.07 6.47
CA LYS A 98 -15.67 -13.77 6.47
C LYS A 98 -15.46 -14.56 5.18
N LYS A 99 -16.47 -15.32 4.74
CA LYS A 99 -16.41 -16.08 3.49
C LYS A 99 -16.17 -15.18 2.27
N GLY A 100 -16.82 -14.02 2.21
CA GLY A 100 -16.58 -13.03 1.16
C GLY A 100 -15.16 -12.49 1.17
N LEU A 101 -14.64 -12.16 2.35
CA LEU A 101 -13.25 -11.69 2.52
C LEU A 101 -12.22 -12.78 2.17
N ASP A 102 -12.46 -14.03 2.56
CA ASP A 102 -11.61 -15.17 2.19
C ASP A 102 -11.59 -15.37 0.67
N GLN A 103 -12.75 -15.26 0.01
CA GLN A 103 -12.84 -15.37 -1.44
C GLN A 103 -12.05 -14.25 -2.14
N LEU A 104 -12.15 -13.00 -1.67
CA LEU A 104 -11.35 -11.89 -2.18
C LEU A 104 -9.84 -12.11 -1.96
N SER A 105 -9.47 -12.64 -0.79
CA SER A 105 -8.08 -12.99 -0.48
C SER A 105 -7.55 -14.06 -1.44
N SER A 106 -8.32 -15.12 -1.69
CA SER A 106 -7.96 -16.17 -2.65
C SER A 106 -7.81 -15.61 -4.06
N GLN A 107 -8.76 -14.80 -4.54
CA GLN A 107 -8.70 -14.18 -5.86
C GLN A 107 -7.46 -13.28 -6.03
N ALA A 108 -7.16 -12.47 -5.01
CA ALA A 108 -5.98 -11.63 -5.01
C ALA A 108 -4.69 -12.47 -5.03
N TYR A 109 -4.65 -13.55 -4.26
CA TYR A 109 -3.52 -14.48 -4.24
C TYR A 109 -3.32 -15.16 -5.60
N GLU A 110 -4.38 -15.70 -6.20
CA GLU A 110 -4.32 -16.32 -7.53
C GLU A 110 -3.88 -15.33 -8.61
N SER A 111 -4.36 -14.09 -8.54
CA SER A 111 -3.98 -13.02 -9.47
C SER A 111 -2.49 -12.68 -9.34
N ARG A 112 -1.97 -12.55 -8.11
CA ARG A 112 -0.53 -12.36 -7.87
C ARG A 112 0.28 -13.55 -8.37
N PHE A 113 -0.20 -14.77 -8.15
CA PHE A 113 0.48 -15.98 -8.59
C PHE A 113 0.55 -16.06 -10.13
N ARG A 114 -0.55 -15.76 -10.83
CA ARG A 114 -0.59 -15.69 -12.30
C ARG A 114 0.40 -14.68 -12.88
N LEU A 115 0.55 -13.52 -12.24
CA LEU A 115 1.53 -12.51 -12.65
C LEU A 115 2.98 -12.93 -12.38
N SER A 116 3.21 -13.85 -11.44
CA SER A 116 4.53 -14.38 -11.12
C SER A 116 4.95 -15.57 -11.99
N LEU A 117 4.03 -16.18 -12.74
CA LEU A 117 4.34 -17.26 -13.67
C LEU A 117 4.88 -16.68 -14.97
N PRO A 118 6.06 -17.13 -15.47
CA PRO A 118 6.54 -16.74 -16.78
C PRO A 118 5.57 -17.23 -17.86
N PRO A 119 5.33 -16.46 -18.94
CA PRO A 119 4.59 -16.96 -20.09
C PRO A 119 5.43 -18.05 -20.77
N GLY A 120 5.10 -19.32 -20.51
CA GLY A 120 5.65 -20.44 -21.26
C GLY A 120 6.13 -21.60 -20.39
N ARG A 121 5.21 -22.48 -20.02
CA ARG A 121 5.51 -23.92 -19.87
C ARG A 121 4.30 -24.87 -19.96
N ASP A 122 3.15 -24.41 -20.48
CA ASP A 122 1.96 -25.28 -20.65
C ASP A 122 1.51 -25.49 -22.11
N ALA A 123 2.25 -24.97 -23.10
CA ALA A 123 1.92 -25.18 -24.52
C ALA A 123 2.75 -26.27 -25.21
N ALA A 124 3.85 -26.76 -24.62
CA ALA A 124 4.78 -27.66 -25.29
C ALA A 124 4.65 -29.15 -24.93
N GLU A 125 3.89 -29.51 -23.90
CA GLU A 125 3.86 -30.89 -23.38
C GLU A 125 2.56 -31.66 -23.69
N ARG A 126 1.71 -31.14 -24.58
CA ARG A 126 0.55 -31.86 -25.14
C ARG A 126 0.74 -32.44 -26.54
N SER A 127 1.93 -32.32 -27.14
CA SER A 127 2.26 -32.87 -28.47
C SER A 127 3.37 -33.93 -28.46
N ARG A 128 3.46 -34.75 -27.41
CA ARG A 128 4.41 -35.87 -27.36
C ARG A 128 3.78 -37.26 -27.22
N PHE A 129 2.46 -37.34 -27.32
CA PHE A 129 1.69 -38.58 -27.26
C PHE A 129 0.54 -38.60 -28.29
N ASP A 130 0.83 -38.17 -29.52
CA ASP A 130 0.04 -38.56 -30.69
C ASP A 130 0.98 -39.28 -31.67
#